data_AF-A0A7S4JF38-F1
#
_entry.id   AF-A0A7S4JF38-F1
#
_cell.length_a   1.000
_cell.length_b   1.000
_cell.length_c   1.000
_cell.angle_alpha   90.00
_cell.angle_beta   90.00
_cell.angle_gamma   90.00
#
_symmetry.space_group_name_H-M   'P 1'
#
loop_
_entity.id
_entity.type
_entity.pdbx_description
1 polymer ?
#
loop_
_entity_poly.entity_id
_entity_poly.type
_entity_poly.pdbx_seq_one_letter_code
_entity_poly.pdbx_strand_id
1 'polypeptide(L)'
;AHTCLNSGSTAGPTGAAACIRGGHSMGAVRDVYVQHEMAGDAYCGRILALLPVNSPNFALSNADFIPVTDGMTPAQLEEEKAKVHGEVWSVLEGIFGKAAIKKNTTIRPFLRVGLATHLHHREKTDAAYPQHSRVRQTTLYAWDRVLTLQKHVRVVVPWEEGD
;
A
#
# COMPACT_ATOMS: atom_id res chain seq x y z
N ALA A 1 9.23 -10.52 -20.37
CA ALA A 1 10.08 -11.20 -19.37
C ALA A 1 9.16 -11.81 -18.32
N HIS A 2 9.05 -13.14 -18.28
CA HIS A 2 8.25 -13.87 -17.29
C HIS A 2 9.19 -14.34 -16.17
N THR A 3 9.43 -13.48 -15.17
CA THR A 3 10.13 -13.90 -13.96
C THR A 3 9.10 -14.59 -13.07
N CYS A 4 9.12 -15.93 -13.05
CA CYS A 4 8.35 -16.74 -12.13
C CYS A 4 9.28 -17.26 -11.02
N LEU A 5 8.89 -17.08 -9.77
CA LEU A 5 9.58 -17.65 -8.61
C LEU A 5 8.67 -18.71 -8.01
N ASN A 6 9.14 -19.96 -7.98
CA ASN A 6 8.60 -21.02 -7.15
C ASN A 6 9.58 -21.27 -5.99
N SER A 7 9.14 -21.08 -4.75
CA SER A 7 9.95 -21.43 -3.58
C SER A 7 10.20 -22.95 -3.59
N GLY A 8 11.41 -23.37 -3.15
CA GLY A 8 12.03 -24.70 -3.33
C GLY A 8 12.14 -25.63 -2.08
N SER A 9 11.58 -25.26 -0.91
CA SER A 9 11.24 -26.17 0.21
C SER A 9 9.71 -26.42 0.36
N THR A 10 9.22 -27.67 0.35
CA THR A 10 7.76 -28.04 0.22
C THR A 10 6.99 -27.20 -0.81
N ALA A 11 7.45 -27.24 -2.05
CA ALA A 11 7.90 -26.04 -2.69
C ALA A 11 7.42 -25.82 -4.12
N GLY A 12 6.18 -25.44 -4.23
CA GLY A 12 5.67 -24.78 -5.42
C GLY A 12 4.93 -23.53 -4.98
N PRO A 13 4.47 -22.70 -5.92
CA PRO A 13 3.30 -21.91 -5.60
C PRO A 13 2.24 -22.87 -5.05
N THR A 14 1.74 -22.64 -3.84
CA THR A 14 0.66 -23.46 -3.31
C THR A 14 -0.50 -23.47 -4.28
N GLY A 15 -1.31 -24.52 -4.28
CA GLY A 15 -2.51 -24.56 -5.13
C GLY A 15 -3.35 -23.29 -4.98
N ALA A 16 -3.40 -22.76 -3.76
CA ALA A 16 -3.92 -21.44 -3.41
C ALA A 16 -3.25 -20.28 -4.19
N ALA A 17 -1.92 -20.16 -4.15
CA ALA A 17 -1.19 -19.10 -4.85
C ALA A 17 -1.31 -19.20 -6.38
N ALA A 18 -1.38 -20.41 -6.94
CA ALA A 18 -1.66 -20.62 -8.36
C ALA A 18 -3.11 -20.23 -8.72
N CYS A 19 -4.08 -20.58 -7.88
CA CYS A 19 -5.47 -20.18 -8.03
C CYS A 19 -5.66 -18.67 -7.93
N ILE A 20 -5.03 -17.99 -6.96
CA ILE A 20 -5.05 -16.53 -6.85
C ILE A 20 -4.50 -15.88 -8.12
N ARG A 21 -3.32 -16.30 -8.60
CA ARG A 21 -2.70 -15.72 -9.80
C ARG A 21 -3.44 -16.06 -11.10
N GLY A 22 -4.13 -17.21 -11.14
CA GLY A 22 -4.97 -17.62 -12.27
C GLY A 22 -6.41 -17.12 -12.24
N GLY A 23 -6.84 -16.44 -11.17
CA GLY A 23 -8.23 -16.01 -10.99
C GLY A 23 -9.22 -17.17 -10.74
N HIS A 24 -8.74 -18.30 -10.21
CA HIS A 24 -9.54 -19.48 -9.90
C HIS A 24 -9.95 -19.48 -8.42
N SER A 25 -11.18 -19.94 -8.11
CA SER A 25 -11.65 -20.17 -6.73
C SER A 25 -11.55 -21.66 -6.37
N MET A 26 -11.15 -21.99 -5.13
CA MET A 26 -11.10 -23.37 -4.62
C MET A 26 -12.31 -23.78 -3.76
N GLY A 27 -13.32 -22.91 -3.63
CA GLY A 27 -14.53 -23.15 -2.84
C GLY A 27 -14.39 -22.82 -1.33
N ALA A 28 -15.53 -22.81 -0.63
CA ALA A 28 -15.71 -22.16 0.67
C ALA A 28 -14.81 -22.66 1.83
N VAL A 29 -14.43 -23.94 1.86
CA VAL A 29 -13.62 -24.53 2.96
C VAL A 29 -12.11 -24.31 2.73
N ARG A 30 -11.69 -24.17 1.46
CA ARG A 30 -10.29 -24.04 1.07
C ARG A 30 -9.79 -22.59 1.12
N ASP A 31 -10.69 -21.61 1.05
CA ASP A 31 -10.35 -20.19 1.16
C ASP A 31 -9.74 -19.82 2.53
N VAL A 32 -10.07 -20.56 3.60
CA VAL A 32 -9.46 -20.37 4.94
C VAL A 32 -7.96 -20.71 4.93
N TYR A 33 -7.55 -21.76 4.20
CA TYR A 33 -6.14 -22.10 4.06
C TYR A 33 -5.40 -21.13 3.10
N VAL A 34 -6.12 -20.55 2.13
CA VAL A 34 -5.59 -19.53 1.22
C VAL A 34 -5.24 -18.23 1.97
N GLN A 35 -5.96 -17.89 3.04
CA GLN A 35 -5.67 -16.69 3.83
C GLN A 35 -4.25 -16.70 4.42
N HIS A 36 -3.76 -17.85 4.88
CA HIS A 36 -2.41 -17.97 5.44
C HIS A 36 -1.31 -17.94 4.37
N GLU A 37 -1.65 -18.18 3.10
CA GLU A 37 -0.72 -18.14 1.97
C GLU A 37 -0.41 -16.72 1.49
N MET A 38 -1.24 -15.73 1.86
CA MET A 38 -0.99 -14.32 1.51
C MET A 38 0.36 -13.82 2.04
N ALA A 39 0.78 -14.28 3.22
CA ALA A 39 2.07 -13.95 3.80
C ALA A 39 3.25 -14.50 2.96
N GLY A 40 3.10 -15.71 2.42
CA GLY A 40 4.09 -16.34 1.54
C GLY A 40 4.23 -15.62 0.20
N ASP A 41 3.11 -15.15 -0.37
CA ASP A 41 3.12 -14.38 -1.62
C ASP A 41 3.81 -13.01 -1.43
N ALA A 42 3.57 -12.34 -0.30
CA ALA A 42 4.27 -11.11 0.05
C ALA A 42 5.79 -11.31 0.19
N TYR A 43 6.24 -12.38 0.87
CA TYR A 43 7.66 -12.71 1.00
C TYR A 43 8.31 -12.97 -0.38
N CYS A 44 7.69 -13.81 -1.21
CA CYS A 44 8.18 -14.10 -2.56
C CYS A 44 8.20 -12.85 -3.44
N GLY A 45 7.17 -12.00 -3.36
CA GLY A 45 7.08 -10.74 -4.08
C GLY A 45 8.23 -9.78 -3.73
N ARG A 46 8.64 -9.75 -2.46
CA ARG A 46 9.80 -8.94 -2.01
C ARG A 46 11.12 -9.46 -2.54
N ILE A 47 11.31 -10.78 -2.57
CA ILE A 47 12.49 -11.41 -3.20
C ILE A 47 12.53 -11.06 -4.70
N LEU A 48 11.39 -11.18 -5.39
CA LEU A 48 11.27 -10.82 -6.80
C LEU A 48 11.55 -9.34 -7.08
N ALA A 49 11.18 -8.46 -6.13
CA ALA A 49 11.50 -7.04 -6.16
C ALA A 49 12.96 -6.73 -5.81
N LEU A 50 13.81 -7.75 -5.60
CA LEU A 50 15.23 -7.65 -5.25
C LEU A 50 15.46 -6.89 -3.93
N LEU A 51 14.52 -6.98 -2.99
CA LEU A 51 14.69 -6.38 -1.67
C LEU A 51 15.68 -7.22 -0.84
N PRO A 52 16.57 -6.57 -0.06
CA PRO A 52 17.59 -7.27 0.73
C PRO A 52 16.95 -8.04 1.88
N VAL A 53 16.91 -9.38 1.77
CA VAL A 53 16.26 -10.28 2.76
C VAL A 53 16.82 -10.13 4.17
N ASN A 54 18.11 -9.82 4.30
CA ASN A 54 18.78 -9.64 5.59
C ASN A 54 18.63 -8.22 6.16
N SER A 55 17.86 -7.35 5.50
CA SER A 55 17.57 -6.01 6.02
C SER A 55 16.39 -6.06 6.99
N PRO A 56 16.43 -5.34 8.12
CA PRO A 56 15.25 -5.19 8.99
C PRO A 56 14.08 -4.53 8.22
N ASN A 57 14.39 -3.76 7.19
CA ASN A 57 13.38 -3.12 6.35
C ASN A 57 12.65 -4.10 5.41
N PHE A 58 13.13 -5.34 5.30
CA PHE A 58 12.51 -6.37 4.49
C PHE A 58 11.13 -6.77 4.99
N ALA A 59 10.81 -6.55 6.27
CA ALA A 59 9.53 -6.92 6.88
C ALA A 59 8.50 -5.78 6.91
N LEU A 60 8.89 -4.53 6.64
CA LEU A 60 8.04 -3.34 6.78
C LEU A 60 6.77 -3.39 5.93
N SER A 61 5.61 -3.00 6.43
CA SER A 61 4.38 -2.90 5.63
C SER A 61 4.48 -1.79 4.57
N ASN A 62 3.54 -1.75 3.62
CA ASN A 62 3.42 -0.60 2.74
C ASN A 62 3.07 0.67 3.55
N ALA A 63 3.45 1.84 3.02
CA ALA A 63 2.97 3.10 3.58
C ALA A 63 1.44 3.17 3.47
N ASP A 64 0.79 3.63 4.54
CA ASP A 64 -0.65 3.91 4.56
C ASP A 64 -0.94 5.15 5.42
N PHE A 65 -2.17 5.64 5.33
CA PHE A 65 -2.66 6.75 6.12
C PHE A 65 -3.19 6.26 7.47
N ILE A 66 -2.44 6.56 8.51
CA ILE A 66 -2.73 6.21 9.90
C ILE A 66 -2.73 7.53 10.70
N PRO A 67 -3.89 7.96 11.23
CA PRO A 67 -3.96 9.19 12.01
C PRO A 67 -3.02 9.12 13.22
N VAL A 68 -2.53 10.29 13.66
CA VAL A 68 -1.71 10.42 14.88
C VAL A 68 -2.64 10.44 16.07
N THR A 69 -2.46 9.53 17.02
CA THR A 69 -3.54 9.11 17.95
C THR A 69 -3.13 9.13 19.41
N ASP A 70 -2.10 9.90 19.77
CA ASP A 70 -1.59 9.95 21.13
C ASP A 70 -2.72 10.31 22.12
N GLY A 71 -3.07 9.34 22.98
CA GLY A 71 -4.10 9.49 24.02
C GLY A 71 -5.57 9.44 23.57
N MET A 72 -5.87 9.02 22.33
CA MET A 72 -7.25 8.91 21.85
C MET A 72 -7.93 7.61 22.31
N THR A 73 -9.23 7.70 22.61
CA THR A 73 -10.07 6.50 22.82
C THR A 73 -10.30 5.77 21.49
N PRO A 74 -10.64 4.46 21.51
CA PRO A 74 -10.93 3.70 20.28
C PRO A 74 -12.01 4.33 19.41
N ALA A 75 -13.03 4.97 20.00
CA ALA A 75 -14.09 5.63 19.25
C ALA A 75 -13.58 6.89 18.51
N GLN A 76 -12.75 7.70 19.18
CA GLN A 76 -12.13 8.89 18.58
C GLN A 76 -11.14 8.50 17.47
N LEU A 77 -10.42 7.40 17.66
CA LEU A 77 -9.52 6.83 16.66
C LEU A 77 -10.27 6.47 15.36
N GLU A 78 -11.39 5.77 15.46
CA GLU A 78 -12.19 5.40 14.29
C GLU A 78 -12.80 6.61 13.59
N GLU A 79 -13.22 7.62 14.34
CA GLU A 79 -13.72 8.88 13.78
C GLU A 79 -12.62 9.64 13.00
N GLU A 80 -11.42 9.77 13.59
CA GLU A 80 -10.29 10.40 12.90
C GLU A 80 -9.80 9.58 11.71
N LYS A 81 -9.82 8.24 11.78
CA LYS A 81 -9.56 7.37 10.62
C LYS A 81 -10.56 7.63 9.49
N ALA A 82 -11.85 7.75 9.80
CA ALA A 82 -12.88 8.02 8.82
C ALA A 82 -12.70 9.41 8.17
N LYS A 83 -12.32 10.41 8.96
CA LYS A 83 -12.02 11.77 8.50
C LYS A 83 -10.81 11.80 7.56
N VAL A 84 -9.67 11.22 7.97
CA VAL A 84 -8.47 11.11 7.13
C VAL A 84 -8.79 10.32 5.86
N HIS A 85 -9.57 9.24 5.96
CA HIS A 85 -10.01 8.47 4.79
C HIS A 85 -10.83 9.35 3.82
N GLY A 86 -11.75 10.18 4.32
CA GLY A 86 -12.51 11.13 3.52
C GLY A 86 -11.63 12.17 2.83
N GLU A 87 -10.64 12.72 3.53
CA GLU A 87 -9.69 13.69 2.97
C GLU A 87 -8.82 13.09 1.86
N VAL A 88 -8.24 11.92 2.11
CA VAL A 88 -7.46 11.16 1.12
C VAL A 88 -8.29 10.94 -0.15
N TRP A 89 -9.56 10.57 0.03
CA TRP A 89 -10.45 10.33 -1.10
C TRP A 89 -10.80 11.59 -1.86
N SER A 90 -11.05 12.70 -1.15
CA SER A 90 -11.26 14.00 -1.77
C SER A 90 -10.06 14.43 -2.62
N VAL A 91 -8.83 14.18 -2.16
CA VAL A 91 -7.60 14.47 -2.91
C VAL A 91 -7.49 13.59 -4.14
N LEU A 92 -7.68 12.28 -4.01
CA LEU A 92 -7.63 11.34 -5.14
C LEU A 92 -8.69 11.67 -6.19
N GLU A 93 -9.91 11.99 -5.76
CA GLU A 93 -10.99 12.46 -6.62
C GLU A 93 -10.65 13.76 -7.36
N GLY A 94 -9.90 14.66 -6.74
CA GLY A 94 -9.40 15.87 -7.38
C GLY A 94 -8.31 15.60 -8.42
N ILE A 95 -7.43 14.63 -8.18
CA ILE A 95 -6.31 14.29 -9.08
C ILE A 95 -6.80 13.50 -10.29
N PHE A 96 -7.59 12.44 -10.08
CA PHE A 96 -7.98 11.49 -11.13
C PHE A 96 -9.42 11.67 -11.64
N GLY A 97 -10.20 12.53 -10.99
CA GLY A 97 -11.60 12.80 -11.33
C GLY A 97 -12.58 11.82 -10.69
N LYS A 98 -13.64 12.37 -10.08
CA LYS A 98 -14.71 11.62 -9.39
C LYS A 98 -15.34 10.53 -10.26
N ALA A 99 -15.62 10.83 -11.53
CA ALA A 99 -16.27 9.90 -12.44
C ALA A 99 -15.41 8.66 -12.75
N ALA A 100 -14.11 8.86 -12.97
CA ALA A 100 -13.17 7.77 -13.29
C ALA A 100 -13.00 6.82 -12.09
N ILE A 101 -12.85 7.39 -10.91
CA ILE A 101 -12.71 6.67 -9.64
C ILE A 101 -14.00 5.93 -9.24
N LYS A 102 -15.18 6.50 -9.54
CA LYS A 102 -16.46 5.82 -9.30
C LYS A 102 -16.66 4.65 -10.25
N LYS A 103 -16.21 4.78 -11.51
CA LYS A 103 -16.28 3.71 -12.52
C LYS A 103 -15.38 2.52 -12.18
N ASN A 104 -14.22 2.77 -11.58
CA ASN A 104 -13.24 1.73 -11.26
C ASN A 104 -13.01 1.64 -9.74
N THR A 105 -13.78 0.81 -9.06
CA THR A 105 -13.68 0.61 -7.60
C THR A 105 -12.51 -0.28 -7.21
N THR A 106 -11.99 -1.10 -8.12
CA THR A 106 -10.89 -2.04 -7.83
C THR A 106 -9.54 -1.35 -7.77
N ILE A 107 -9.36 -0.21 -8.45
CA ILE A 107 -8.11 0.56 -8.41
C ILE A 107 -7.94 1.40 -7.13
N ARG A 108 -9.01 1.58 -6.35
CA ARG A 108 -9.02 2.50 -5.19
C ARG A 108 -7.94 2.16 -4.15
N PRO A 109 -7.76 0.90 -3.72
CA PRO A 109 -6.71 0.54 -2.77
C PRO A 109 -5.32 0.85 -3.34
N PHE A 110 -5.11 0.57 -4.63
CA PHE A 110 -3.84 0.86 -5.30
C PHE A 110 -3.53 2.36 -5.34
N LEU A 111 -4.52 3.21 -5.66
CA LEU A 111 -4.33 4.67 -5.66
C LEU A 111 -4.01 5.22 -4.27
N ARG A 112 -4.68 4.69 -3.23
CA ARG A 112 -4.40 5.07 -1.84
C ARG A 112 -2.97 4.73 -1.44
N VAL A 113 -2.53 3.49 -1.67
CA VAL A 113 -1.17 3.05 -1.36
C VAL A 113 -0.13 3.82 -2.19
N GLY A 114 -0.43 4.09 -3.47
CA GLY A 114 0.44 4.89 -4.33
C GLY A 114 0.62 6.32 -3.83
N LEU A 115 -0.46 6.96 -3.37
CA LEU A 115 -0.39 8.30 -2.78
C LEU A 115 0.38 8.31 -1.46
N ALA A 116 0.11 7.34 -0.57
CA ALA A 116 0.84 7.20 0.69
C ALA A 116 2.34 6.98 0.45
N THR A 117 2.70 6.10 -0.48
CA THR A 117 4.10 5.80 -0.84
C THR A 117 4.80 7.03 -1.42
N HIS A 118 4.12 7.78 -2.29
CA HIS A 118 4.64 9.03 -2.85
C HIS A 118 4.96 10.05 -1.76
N LEU A 119 4.04 10.24 -0.80
CA LEU A 119 4.24 11.16 0.33
C LEU A 119 5.32 10.68 1.30
N HIS A 120 5.39 9.37 1.57
CA HIS A 120 6.42 8.78 2.42
C HIS A 120 7.83 9.03 1.87
N HIS A 121 7.98 9.05 0.55
CA HIS A 121 9.26 9.29 -0.13
C HIS A 121 9.44 10.72 -0.65
N ARG A 122 8.59 11.67 -0.23
CA ARG A 122 8.56 13.02 -0.79
C ARG A 122 9.90 13.74 -0.74
N GLU A 123 10.62 13.64 0.38
CA GLU A 123 11.93 14.28 0.53
C GLU A 123 12.96 13.73 -0.46
N LYS A 124 12.97 12.40 -0.64
CA LYS A 124 13.88 11.73 -1.58
C LYS A 124 13.53 12.06 -3.03
N THR A 125 12.24 12.10 -3.36
CA THR A 125 11.80 12.44 -4.72
C THR A 125 12.05 13.92 -5.03
N ASP A 126 11.89 14.82 -4.07
CA ASP A 126 12.29 16.22 -4.22
C ASP A 126 13.81 16.36 -4.40
N ALA A 127 14.64 15.59 -3.69
CA ALA A 127 16.08 15.61 -3.94
C ALA A 127 16.44 15.07 -5.34
N ALA A 128 15.70 14.09 -5.85
CA ALA A 128 16.01 13.42 -7.12
C ALA A 128 15.51 14.18 -8.36
N TYR A 129 14.35 14.85 -8.31
CA TYR A 129 13.77 15.49 -9.48
C TYR A 129 14.18 16.96 -9.62
N PRO A 130 14.71 17.38 -10.79
CA PRO A 130 14.96 18.80 -11.07
C PRO A 130 13.70 19.65 -10.95
N GLN A 131 13.84 20.92 -10.55
CA GLN A 131 12.71 21.84 -10.34
C GLN A 131 11.81 22.00 -11.57
N HIS A 132 12.39 21.93 -12.78
CA HIS A 132 11.67 22.06 -14.05
C HIS A 132 11.08 20.73 -14.58
N SER A 133 11.16 19.65 -13.81
CA SER A 133 10.60 18.35 -14.21
C SER A 133 9.07 18.45 -14.37
N ARG A 134 8.55 17.86 -15.44
CA ARG A 134 7.09 17.72 -15.66
C ARG A 134 6.40 16.99 -14.50
N VAL A 135 7.10 16.10 -13.82
CA VAL A 135 6.58 15.39 -12.65
C VAL A 135 6.26 16.38 -11.52
N ARG A 136 7.11 17.40 -11.30
CA ARG A 136 6.86 18.44 -10.30
C ARG A 136 5.72 19.39 -10.66
N GLN A 137 5.37 19.47 -11.94
CA GLN A 137 4.24 20.27 -12.43
C GLN A 137 2.90 19.53 -12.31
N THR A 138 2.90 18.25 -11.96
CA THR A 138 1.66 17.50 -11.75
C THR A 138 0.92 17.98 -10.50
N THR A 139 -0.40 17.78 -10.48
CA THR A 139 -1.25 18.04 -9.31
C THR A 139 -0.78 17.29 -8.06
N LEU A 140 -0.14 16.13 -8.23
CA LEU A 140 0.46 15.35 -7.15
C LEU A 140 1.61 16.10 -6.42
N TYR A 141 2.34 16.98 -7.13
CA TYR A 141 3.45 17.74 -6.56
C TYR A 141 3.10 19.17 -6.21
N ALA A 142 2.27 19.82 -7.03
CA ALA A 142 1.95 21.24 -6.92
C ALA A 142 0.82 21.55 -5.94
N TRP A 143 0.02 20.56 -5.54
CA TRP A 143 -1.16 20.80 -4.71
C TRP A 143 -0.85 20.69 -3.21
N ASP A 144 -0.94 21.80 -2.48
CA ASP A 144 -0.64 21.85 -1.04
C ASP A 144 -1.47 20.88 -0.19
N ARG A 145 -2.72 20.60 -0.60
CA ARG A 145 -3.59 19.63 0.08
C ARG A 145 -3.04 18.21 0.08
N VAL A 146 -2.23 17.87 -0.93
CA VAL A 146 -1.54 16.57 -0.97
C VAL A 146 -0.47 16.53 0.13
N LEU A 147 0.28 17.62 0.30
CA LEU A 147 1.33 17.71 1.29
C LEU A 147 0.80 17.69 2.73
N THR A 148 -0.38 18.27 2.99
CA THR A 148 -0.99 18.24 4.33
C THR A 148 -1.31 16.83 4.82
N LEU A 149 -1.51 15.87 3.90
CA LEU A 149 -1.75 14.47 4.25
C LEU A 149 -0.48 13.74 4.72
N GLN A 150 0.71 14.29 4.44
CA GLN A 150 1.99 13.65 4.79
C GLN A 150 2.11 13.35 6.28
N LYS A 151 1.52 14.20 7.14
CA LYS A 151 1.51 14.01 8.60
C LYS A 151 0.81 12.72 9.07
N HIS A 152 -0.06 12.17 8.22
CA HIS A 152 -0.80 10.93 8.49
C HIS A 152 -0.15 9.71 7.83
N VAL A 153 0.93 9.88 7.07
CA VAL A 153 1.55 8.76 6.35
C VAL A 153 2.53 8.06 7.27
N ARG A 154 2.30 6.78 7.51
CA ARG A 154 3.16 5.92 8.33
C ARG A 154 3.38 4.59 7.65
N VAL A 155 4.55 4.02 7.91
CA VAL A 155 4.87 2.63 7.58
C VAL A 155 4.66 1.84 8.86
N VAL A 156 3.68 0.94 8.87
CA VAL A 156 3.47 0.07 10.03
C VAL A 156 4.59 -0.94 10.07
N VAL A 157 5.18 -1.08 11.24
CA VAL A 157 6.12 -2.15 11.52
C VAL A 157 5.42 -3.18 12.40
N PRO A 158 5.54 -4.49 12.09
CA PRO A 158 4.84 -5.54 12.85
C PRO A 158 5.14 -5.56 14.34
N TRP A 159 6.28 -4.99 14.76
CA TRP A 159 6.72 -4.93 16.15
C TRP A 159 6.28 -3.66 16.90
N GLU A 160 5.56 -2.73 16.26
CA GLU A 160 4.94 -1.57 16.92
C GLU A 160 3.46 -1.81 17.29
N GLU A 161 2.84 -2.90 16.83
CA GLU A 161 1.44 -3.26 17.16
C GLU A 161 1.28 -4.00 18.51
N GLY A 162 2.30 -3.98 19.37
CA GLY A 162 2.29 -4.66 20.66
C GLY A 162 2.91 -3.83 21.77
N ASP A 163 2.11 -2.94 22.35
CA ASP A 163 2.11 -2.54 23.78
C ASP A 163 0.74 -1.92 24.14
#